data_AF-A0A563DV78-F1
#
_entry.id   AF-A0A563DV78-F1
#
_cell.length_a   1.000
_cell.length_b   1.000
_cell.length_c   1.000
_cell.angle_alpha   90.00
_cell.angle_beta   90.00
_cell.angle_gamma   90.00
#
_symmetry.space_group_name_H-M   'P 1'
#
loop_
_entity.id
_entity.type
_entity.pdbx_description
1 polymer ?
#
loop_
_entity_poly.entity_id
_entity_poly.type
_entity_poly.pdbx_seq_one_letter_code
_entity_poly.pdbx_strand_id
1 'polypeptide(L)'
;MVEQANAEAEAGTPDDTEVLDETEVDDDELVETEEATLKHFGADFDIAGLVRRLNDGDIIIPRFDPDESDGASISGFQRQGVWTSSRMEKFIESLLLGWPVPSIFLVLDEDQRYLVLDGQQRLTTLQAFFSGFFPNGKKFVLKDVADHLKQATYETLSQESRRRLHNTFIQTTVIEPKGDPGRDSVYKLFGRLNSGGVSLTAQEIRVALYRGPVVDWIRDLNHDVNWRRLFGSPHARLKDHELILRSMALCNVISAVVDDWQERDLWVRAYRPPMSEFLNSYLKEHKSLSNIDRDKMTAAFSVACRLLVEAGGTSALRYQGTLNAAHVDAVMASLLYAASMEKLPTKERVKDGLNSLRGSDPYRENVTRSTSHRENVIGRLREATAAFDID
;
A
#
# COMPACT_ATOMS: atom_id res chain seq x y z
N MET A 1 22.04 -13.56 -37.93
CA MET A 1 20.64 -13.96 -38.16
C MET A 1 19.96 -14.05 -36.81
N VAL A 2 19.23 -12.97 -36.50
CA VAL A 2 18.13 -12.82 -35.53
C VAL A 2 18.39 -13.26 -34.08
N GLU A 3 18.98 -12.36 -33.29
CA GLU A 3 18.55 -12.14 -31.90
C GLU A 3 17.19 -11.44 -31.94
N GLN A 4 16.15 -12.08 -31.43
CA GLN A 4 14.86 -11.44 -31.18
C GLN A 4 14.84 -10.99 -29.72
N ALA A 5 14.93 -9.67 -29.54
CA ALA A 5 14.65 -8.98 -28.30
C ALA A 5 13.23 -9.32 -27.84
N ASN A 6 13.10 -9.82 -26.61
CA ASN A 6 11.83 -9.87 -25.89
C ASN A 6 11.44 -8.43 -25.54
N ALA A 7 10.62 -7.81 -26.38
CA ALA A 7 9.79 -6.70 -25.99
C ALA A 7 8.62 -7.29 -25.18
N GLU A 8 8.77 -7.33 -23.86
CA GLU A 8 7.61 -7.46 -22.98
C GLU A 8 6.79 -6.18 -23.15
N ALA A 9 5.64 -6.33 -23.81
CA ALA A 9 4.65 -5.27 -23.92
C ALA A 9 4.17 -4.92 -22.50
N GLU A 10 4.62 -3.79 -21.99
CA GLU A 10 4.02 -3.10 -20.85
C GLU A 10 2.53 -2.90 -21.16
N ALA A 11 1.70 -3.74 -20.54
CA ALA A 11 0.27 -3.60 -20.62
C ALA A 11 -0.11 -2.29 -19.92
N GLY A 12 -0.59 -1.31 -20.70
CA GLY A 12 -0.98 0.01 -20.25
C GLY A 12 -1.81 -0.03 -18.96
N THR A 13 -1.38 0.79 -18.01
CA THR A 13 -2.05 1.07 -16.75
C THR A 13 -3.51 1.50 -16.98
N PRO A 14 -4.47 1.10 -16.14
CA PRO A 14 -5.70 1.88 -15.99
C PRO A 14 -5.33 3.32 -15.61
N ASP A 15 -6.24 4.26 -15.85
CA ASP A 15 -6.13 5.69 -15.47
C ASP A 15 -6.14 5.85 -13.93
N ASP A 16 -5.16 5.24 -13.24
CA ASP A 16 -4.86 5.50 -11.84
C ASP A 16 -4.43 6.96 -11.75
N THR A 17 -4.93 7.67 -10.74
CA THR A 17 -4.57 9.07 -10.54
C THR A 17 -3.06 9.18 -10.38
N GLU A 18 -2.39 9.79 -11.35
CA GLU A 18 -0.94 9.99 -11.31
C GLU A 18 -0.57 10.86 -10.10
N VAL A 19 0.24 10.29 -9.21
CA VAL A 19 0.76 10.95 -8.01
C VAL A 19 2.27 11.08 -8.14
N LEU A 20 2.78 12.32 -8.17
CA LEU A 20 4.20 12.60 -8.09
C LEU A 20 4.65 12.49 -6.63
N ASP A 21 5.53 11.53 -6.34
CA ASP A 21 6.08 11.32 -5.00
C ASP A 21 7.59 11.00 -5.05
N GLU A 22 8.39 12.05 -4.89
CA GLU A 22 9.86 11.94 -4.85
C GLU A 22 10.39 11.14 -3.64
N THR A 23 9.57 10.93 -2.59
CA THR A 23 10.04 10.17 -1.42
C THR A 23 10.26 8.69 -1.71
N GLU A 24 9.60 8.13 -2.72
CA GLU A 24 9.82 6.73 -3.11
C GLU A 24 11.22 6.53 -3.69
N VAL A 25 11.76 7.55 -4.36
CA VAL A 25 13.12 7.52 -4.93
C VAL A 25 14.18 7.71 -3.83
N ASP A 26 13.94 8.63 -2.89
CA ASP A 26 14.86 8.90 -1.78
C ASP A 26 15.03 7.70 -0.83
N ASP A 27 13.94 6.96 -0.58
CA ASP A 27 13.92 5.87 0.39
C ASP A 27 14.67 4.61 -0.10
N ASP A 28 14.88 4.45 -1.41
CA ASP A 28 15.63 3.32 -2.00
C ASP A 28 17.14 3.35 -1.67
N GLU A 29 17.71 4.51 -1.34
CA GLU A 29 19.15 4.67 -1.08
C GLU A 29 19.58 4.36 0.38
N LEU A 30 18.64 4.24 1.34
CA LEU A 30 18.93 4.43 2.78
C LEU A 30 18.73 3.22 3.71
N VAL A 31 19.04 1.99 3.29
CA VAL A 31 18.88 0.82 4.19
C VAL A 31 20.22 0.24 4.68
N GLU A 32 20.83 0.92 5.67
CA GLU A 32 21.74 0.25 6.60
C GLU A 32 20.90 -0.69 7.50
N THR A 33 21.22 -1.98 7.48
CA THR A 33 20.62 -2.98 8.36
C THR A 33 21.52 -3.16 9.58
N GLU A 34 21.06 -2.75 10.77
CA GLU A 34 21.53 -3.37 12.01
C GLU A 34 21.31 -4.90 11.91
N GLU A 35 22.19 -5.70 12.53
CA GLU A 35 22.13 -7.16 12.48
C GLU A 35 20.71 -7.66 12.79
N ALA A 36 20.05 -8.22 11.78
CA ALA A 36 18.61 -8.49 11.81
C ALA A 36 18.24 -9.52 12.89
N THR A 37 17.27 -9.15 13.73
CA THR A 37 16.57 -10.05 14.66
C THR A 37 15.48 -10.89 13.98
N LEU A 38 15.56 -11.08 12.66
CA LEU A 38 14.61 -11.91 11.91
C LEU A 38 14.98 -13.37 12.02
N LYS A 39 14.15 -14.14 12.72
CA LYS A 39 14.14 -15.59 12.57
C LYS A 39 13.39 -15.94 11.29
N HIS A 40 13.91 -16.89 10.53
CA HIS A 40 13.19 -17.49 9.43
C HIS A 40 13.45 -19.00 9.43
N PHE A 41 12.53 -19.74 8.84
CA PHE A 41 12.67 -21.18 8.64
C PHE A 41 11.99 -21.61 7.34
N GLY A 42 12.47 -22.71 6.77
CA GLY A 42 11.80 -23.38 5.67
C GLY A 42 10.65 -24.24 6.19
N ALA A 43 9.52 -24.17 5.51
CA ALA A 43 8.42 -25.12 5.65
C ALA A 43 8.06 -25.61 4.25
N ASP A 44 7.68 -26.87 4.10
CA ASP A 44 7.14 -27.38 2.84
C ASP A 44 5.67 -27.72 3.08
N PHE A 45 4.77 -27.06 2.36
CA PHE A 45 3.35 -27.39 2.41
C PHE A 45 2.97 -28.17 1.16
N ASP A 46 2.22 -29.24 1.34
CA ASP A 46 1.53 -29.88 0.23
C ASP A 46 0.40 -28.97 -0.28
N ILE A 47 0.04 -29.10 -1.56
CA ILE A 47 -0.95 -28.22 -2.19
C ILE A 47 -2.31 -28.34 -1.50
N ALA A 48 -2.73 -29.54 -1.08
CA ALA A 48 -4.01 -29.71 -0.41
C ALA A 48 -4.06 -28.94 0.92
N GLY A 49 -2.96 -28.94 1.67
CA GLY A 49 -2.77 -28.21 2.90
C GLY A 49 -2.72 -26.70 2.69
N LEU A 50 -2.08 -26.21 1.63
CA LEU A 50 -2.12 -24.80 1.25
C LEU A 50 -3.55 -24.35 0.95
N VAL A 51 -4.28 -25.07 0.09
CA VAL A 51 -5.66 -24.73 -0.29
C VAL A 51 -6.58 -24.79 0.93
N ARG A 52 -6.45 -25.81 1.79
CA ARG A 52 -7.22 -25.91 3.02
C ARG A 52 -6.96 -24.72 3.94
N ARG A 53 -5.69 -24.38 4.21
CA ARG A 53 -5.32 -23.25 5.07
C ARG A 53 -5.78 -21.90 4.52
N LEU A 54 -5.77 -21.71 3.20
CA LEU A 54 -6.35 -20.53 2.56
C LEU A 54 -7.86 -20.44 2.80
N ASN A 55 -8.58 -21.55 2.66
CA ASN A 55 -10.03 -21.59 2.84
C ASN A 55 -10.44 -21.45 4.32
N ASP A 56 -9.64 -22.00 5.23
CA ASP A 56 -9.87 -21.91 6.68
C ASP A 56 -9.49 -20.52 7.25
N GLY A 57 -8.78 -19.68 6.46
CA GLY A 57 -8.31 -18.37 6.88
C GLY A 57 -6.99 -18.40 7.69
N ASP A 58 -6.30 -19.54 7.73
CA ASP A 58 -4.99 -19.71 8.37
C ASP A 58 -3.85 -19.07 7.55
N ILE A 59 -4.00 -18.99 6.22
CA ILE A 59 -3.13 -18.22 5.32
C ILE A 59 -3.96 -17.07 4.76
N ILE A 60 -3.50 -15.85 4.98
CA ILE A 60 -4.16 -14.62 4.55
C ILE A 60 -3.35 -13.99 3.43
N ILE A 61 -3.96 -13.93 2.25
CA ILE A 61 -3.51 -13.04 1.18
C ILE A 61 -4.04 -11.65 1.54
N PRO A 62 -3.17 -10.65 1.80
CA PRO A 62 -3.63 -9.29 2.02
C PRO A 62 -4.48 -8.82 0.84
N ARG A 63 -5.77 -8.57 1.09
CA ARG A 63 -6.65 -7.89 0.14
C ARG A 63 -6.84 -6.47 0.66
N PHE A 64 -6.63 -5.51 -0.22
CA PHE A 64 -6.58 -4.10 0.15
C PHE A 64 -7.93 -3.40 0.02
N ASP A 65 -8.99 -4.15 -0.31
CA ASP A 65 -10.38 -3.69 -0.40
C ASP A 65 -11.36 -4.73 0.21
N PRO A 66 -12.20 -4.38 1.21
CA PRO A 66 -13.21 -5.28 1.79
C PRO A 66 -14.54 -5.37 1.02
N ASP A 67 -14.85 -4.42 0.10
CA ASP A 67 -16.16 -4.35 -0.57
C ASP A 67 -16.42 -5.53 -1.54
N GLU A 68 -15.45 -6.43 -1.71
CA GLU A 68 -15.60 -7.68 -2.46
C GLU A 68 -16.01 -8.89 -1.60
N SER A 69 -16.21 -8.71 -0.29
CA SER A 69 -16.58 -9.83 0.60
C SER A 69 -18.04 -10.27 0.50
N ASP A 70 -18.91 -9.51 -0.19
CA ASP A 70 -20.27 -9.93 -0.54
C ASP A 70 -20.34 -10.37 -2.00
N GLY A 71 -20.56 -11.67 -2.20
CA GLY A 71 -20.67 -12.28 -3.52
C GLY A 71 -21.88 -11.78 -4.32
N ALA A 72 -21.74 -10.65 -5.02
CA ALA A 72 -22.49 -10.30 -6.22
C ALA A 72 -21.92 -9.01 -6.84
N SER A 73 -21.61 -9.06 -8.15
CA SER A 73 -21.20 -7.95 -9.02
C SER A 73 -19.69 -7.65 -9.11
N ILE A 74 -18.97 -8.50 -9.86
CA ILE A 74 -17.67 -8.12 -10.44
C ILE A 74 -17.92 -7.11 -11.57
N SER A 75 -17.85 -5.82 -11.25
CA SER A 75 -17.69 -4.77 -12.25
C SER A 75 -17.03 -3.52 -11.66
N GLY A 76 -15.70 -3.48 -11.71
CA GLY A 76 -14.89 -2.27 -11.54
C GLY A 76 -13.80 -2.41 -10.48
N PHE A 77 -12.53 -2.28 -10.91
CA PHE A 77 -11.32 -2.10 -10.09
C PHE A 77 -10.74 -3.31 -9.34
N GLN A 78 -10.28 -4.32 -10.10
CA GLN A 78 -9.12 -5.13 -9.72
C GLN A 78 -8.28 -5.46 -10.95
N ARG A 79 -7.26 -4.63 -11.25
CA ARG A 79 -6.20 -4.96 -12.22
C ARG A 79 -4.88 -4.29 -11.87
N GLN A 80 -4.21 -4.78 -10.84
CA GLN A 80 -2.74 -4.82 -10.88
C GLN A 80 -2.28 -6.24 -10.53
N GLY A 81 -1.44 -6.81 -11.40
CA GLY A 81 -0.68 -8.05 -11.13
C GLY A 81 -1.42 -9.40 -11.15
N VAL A 82 -2.72 -9.46 -11.46
CA VAL A 82 -3.43 -10.75 -11.55
C VAL A 82 -2.91 -11.55 -12.76
N TRP A 83 -2.49 -12.80 -12.52
CA TRP A 83 -2.10 -13.69 -13.60
C TRP A 83 -3.22 -13.84 -14.62
N THR A 84 -2.89 -13.76 -15.91
CA THR A 84 -3.82 -14.11 -16.99
C THR A 84 -4.25 -15.56 -16.83
N SER A 85 -5.43 -15.93 -17.36
CA SER A 85 -5.87 -17.33 -17.35
C SER A 85 -4.82 -18.28 -17.94
N SER A 86 -4.15 -17.88 -19.03
CA SER A 86 -3.02 -18.65 -19.61
C SER A 86 -1.87 -18.86 -18.60
N ARG A 87 -1.46 -17.83 -17.84
CA ARG A 87 -0.40 -17.98 -16.84
C ARG A 87 -0.83 -18.85 -15.65
N MET A 88 -2.09 -18.71 -15.22
CA MET A 88 -2.68 -19.59 -14.21
C MET A 88 -2.70 -21.06 -14.66
N GLU A 89 -3.12 -21.31 -15.91
CA GLU A 89 -3.17 -22.65 -16.51
C GLU A 89 -1.77 -23.29 -16.60
N LYS A 90 -0.75 -22.54 -17.06
CA LYS A 90 0.65 -23.01 -17.11
C LYS A 90 1.25 -23.32 -15.74
N PHE A 91 0.83 -22.60 -14.71
CA PHE A 91 1.24 -22.92 -13.35
C PHE A 91 0.62 -24.24 -12.88
N ILE A 92 -0.67 -24.48 -13.13
CA ILE A 92 -1.31 -25.77 -12.81
C ILE A 92 -0.67 -26.90 -13.61
N GLU A 93 -0.35 -26.68 -14.88
CA GLU A 93 0.40 -27.64 -15.70
C GLU A 93 1.75 -28.00 -15.07
N SER A 94 2.57 -27.01 -14.70
CA SER A 94 3.85 -27.25 -14.03
C SER A 94 3.70 -28.18 -12.83
N LEU A 95 2.67 -27.97 -12.01
CA LEU A 95 2.39 -28.79 -10.82
C LEU A 95 1.95 -30.21 -11.16
N LEU A 96 1.12 -30.38 -12.19
CA LEU A 96 0.68 -31.70 -12.67
C LEU A 96 1.82 -32.51 -13.31
N LEU A 97 2.76 -31.81 -13.96
CA LEU A 97 3.97 -32.40 -14.54
C LEU A 97 5.09 -32.63 -13.52
N GLY A 98 4.97 -32.08 -12.30
CA GLY A 98 5.98 -32.21 -11.25
C GLY A 98 7.21 -31.30 -11.47
N TRP A 99 7.04 -30.20 -12.19
CA TRP A 99 8.11 -29.21 -12.39
C TRP A 99 8.26 -28.32 -11.16
N PRO A 100 9.50 -27.88 -10.86
CA PRO A 100 9.73 -26.97 -9.75
C PRO A 100 9.02 -25.63 -10.01
N VAL A 101 8.40 -25.08 -8.97
CA VAL A 101 7.81 -23.75 -8.98
C VAL A 101 8.53 -22.87 -7.95
N PRO A 102 8.61 -21.54 -8.14
CA PRO A 102 9.31 -20.71 -7.19
C PRO A 102 8.59 -20.71 -5.82
N SER A 103 9.36 -20.49 -4.76
CA SER A 103 8.90 -20.57 -3.37
C SER A 103 7.87 -19.50 -3.02
N ILE A 104 7.14 -19.71 -1.92
CA ILE A 104 6.20 -18.75 -1.34
C ILE A 104 6.85 -18.13 -0.09
N PHE A 105 6.65 -16.84 0.13
CA PHE A 105 7.15 -16.15 1.33
C PHE A 105 5.97 -15.81 2.23
N LEU A 106 6.07 -16.25 3.49
CA LEU A 106 5.06 -16.04 4.51
C LEU A 106 5.66 -15.28 5.70
N VAL A 107 4.84 -14.48 6.36
CA VAL A 107 5.14 -13.88 7.66
C VAL A 107 4.21 -14.48 8.69
N LEU A 108 4.75 -14.92 9.81
CA LEU A 108 3.95 -15.36 10.94
C LEU A 108 3.41 -14.13 11.68
N ASP A 109 2.09 -14.03 11.80
CA ASP A 109 1.43 -12.97 12.54
C ASP A 109 1.35 -13.29 14.05
N GLU A 110 1.00 -12.30 14.88
CA GLU A 110 0.89 -12.44 16.34
C GLU A 110 -0.12 -13.54 16.73
N ASP A 111 -1.17 -13.73 15.95
CA ASP A 111 -2.22 -14.73 16.15
C ASP A 111 -1.93 -16.10 15.52
N GLN A 112 -0.68 -16.33 15.09
CA GLN A 112 -0.19 -17.57 14.47
C GLN A 112 -0.73 -17.86 13.06
N ARG A 113 -1.45 -16.92 12.43
CA ARG A 113 -1.77 -17.02 11.01
C ARG A 113 -0.58 -16.63 10.14
N TYR A 114 -0.59 -17.07 8.89
CA TYR A 114 0.43 -16.73 7.91
C TYR A 114 -0.06 -15.61 7.00
N LEU A 115 0.71 -14.54 6.89
CA LEU A 115 0.50 -13.46 5.92
C LEU A 115 1.34 -13.73 4.69
N VAL A 116 0.72 -13.71 3.51
CA VAL A 116 1.44 -13.91 2.25
C VAL A 116 2.17 -12.63 1.86
N LEU A 117 3.50 -12.68 1.83
CA LEU A 117 4.32 -11.61 1.27
C LEU A 117 4.53 -11.78 -0.23
N ASP A 118 4.92 -12.99 -0.67
CA ASP A 118 5.09 -13.34 -2.09
C ASP A 118 4.40 -14.68 -2.38
N GLY A 119 3.93 -14.82 -3.62
CA GLY A 119 3.23 -16.02 -4.10
C GLY A 119 1.71 -15.94 -4.05
N GLN A 120 1.17 -14.74 -3.90
CA GLN A 120 -0.27 -14.47 -3.90
C GLN A 120 -0.94 -15.05 -5.15
N GLN A 121 -0.39 -14.81 -6.34
CA GLN A 121 -0.95 -15.31 -7.60
C GLN A 121 -0.93 -16.84 -7.69
N ARG A 122 0.11 -17.50 -7.15
CA ARG A 122 0.19 -18.97 -7.07
C ARG A 122 -0.90 -19.52 -6.16
N LEU A 123 -1.02 -18.97 -4.95
CA LEU A 123 -2.01 -19.38 -3.95
C LEU A 123 -3.45 -19.14 -4.43
N THR A 124 -3.75 -17.98 -5.01
CA THR A 124 -5.05 -17.69 -5.61
C THR A 124 -5.35 -18.61 -6.79
N THR A 125 -4.36 -18.95 -7.62
CA THR A 125 -4.53 -19.92 -8.72
C THR A 125 -4.88 -21.32 -8.20
N LEU A 126 -4.22 -21.79 -7.13
CA LEU A 126 -4.56 -23.07 -6.50
C LEU A 126 -6.00 -23.06 -5.98
N GLN A 127 -6.39 -22.02 -5.25
CA GLN A 127 -7.75 -21.87 -4.72
C GLN A 127 -8.79 -21.82 -5.86
N ALA A 128 -8.52 -21.08 -6.93
CA ALA A 128 -9.36 -20.99 -8.12
C ALA A 128 -9.52 -22.33 -8.85
N PHE A 129 -8.42 -23.07 -9.05
CA PHE A 129 -8.47 -24.37 -9.71
C PHE A 129 -9.26 -25.39 -8.89
N PHE A 130 -9.04 -25.45 -7.56
CA PHE A 130 -9.74 -26.36 -6.67
C PHE A 130 -11.23 -26.04 -6.51
N SER A 131 -11.60 -24.76 -6.51
CA SER A 131 -13.01 -24.34 -6.53
C SER A 131 -13.67 -24.55 -7.90
N GLY A 132 -12.88 -24.68 -8.96
CA GLY A 132 -13.35 -24.94 -10.32
C GLY A 132 -13.68 -23.67 -11.10
N PHE A 133 -13.39 -22.47 -10.59
CA PHE A 133 -13.71 -21.20 -11.21
C PHE A 133 -12.53 -20.24 -11.21
N PHE A 134 -12.28 -19.57 -12.33
CA PHE A 134 -11.40 -18.40 -12.38
C PHE A 134 -11.99 -17.24 -11.56
N PRO A 135 -11.17 -16.25 -11.15
CA PRO A 135 -11.65 -15.07 -10.43
C PRO A 135 -12.80 -14.32 -11.14
N ASN A 136 -12.89 -14.40 -12.47
CA ASN A 136 -13.97 -13.79 -13.25
C ASN A 136 -15.27 -14.62 -13.31
N GLY A 137 -15.39 -15.68 -12.51
CA GLY A 137 -16.56 -16.56 -12.43
C GLY A 137 -16.69 -17.58 -13.57
N LYS A 138 -15.80 -17.59 -14.57
CA LYS A 138 -15.79 -18.62 -15.62
C LYS A 138 -15.22 -19.92 -15.07
N LYS A 139 -15.72 -21.06 -15.57
CA LYS A 139 -15.18 -22.38 -15.20
C LYS A 139 -13.68 -22.44 -15.50
N PHE A 140 -12.89 -22.90 -14.54
CA PHE A 140 -11.45 -23.10 -14.68
C PHE A 140 -11.20 -24.38 -15.48
N VAL A 141 -10.88 -24.20 -16.76
CA VAL A 141 -10.60 -25.28 -17.72
C VAL A 141 -9.23 -25.04 -18.31
N LEU A 142 -8.36 -26.06 -18.29
CA LEU A 142 -7.04 -25.97 -18.90
C LEU A 142 -7.14 -25.95 -20.44
N LYS A 143 -6.58 -24.93 -21.09
CA LYS A 143 -6.64 -24.73 -22.55
C LYS A 143 -5.24 -24.52 -23.15
N ASP A 144 -4.44 -23.66 -22.54
CA ASP A 144 -3.08 -23.31 -22.95
C ASP A 144 -2.04 -24.17 -22.21
N VAL A 145 -2.20 -25.50 -22.34
CA VAL A 145 -1.36 -26.54 -21.71
C VAL A 145 -1.11 -27.67 -22.72
N ALA A 146 -0.29 -28.65 -22.37
CA ALA A 146 -0.03 -29.87 -23.13
C ALA A 146 -1.32 -30.61 -23.49
N ASP A 147 -1.36 -31.22 -24.68
CA ASP A 147 -2.58 -31.78 -25.25
C ASP A 147 -3.31 -32.79 -24.36
N HIS A 148 -2.57 -33.59 -23.59
CA HIS A 148 -3.13 -34.59 -22.68
C HIS A 148 -3.79 -33.99 -21.41
N LEU A 149 -3.57 -32.70 -21.12
CA LEU A 149 -4.18 -31.96 -20.01
C LEU A 149 -5.28 -30.99 -20.48
N LYS A 150 -5.42 -30.76 -21.79
CA LYS A 150 -6.44 -29.85 -22.32
C LYS A 150 -7.85 -30.31 -21.95
N GLN A 151 -8.73 -29.33 -21.72
CA GLN A 151 -10.11 -29.50 -21.25
C GLN A 151 -10.26 -30.10 -19.84
N ALA A 152 -9.15 -30.40 -19.14
CA ALA A 152 -9.23 -30.84 -17.77
C ALA A 152 -9.65 -29.68 -16.85
N THR A 153 -10.43 -30.05 -15.85
CA THR A 153 -10.83 -29.25 -14.69
C THR A 153 -10.45 -30.05 -13.45
N TYR A 154 -10.43 -29.45 -12.28
CA TYR A 154 -10.17 -30.21 -11.05
C TYR A 154 -11.10 -31.44 -10.93
N GLU A 155 -12.39 -31.28 -11.25
CA GLU A 155 -13.41 -32.34 -11.23
C GLU A 155 -13.25 -33.43 -12.31
N THR A 156 -12.52 -33.16 -13.38
CA THR A 156 -12.32 -34.13 -14.47
C THR A 156 -10.92 -34.73 -14.49
N LEU A 157 -10.00 -34.25 -13.63
CA LEU A 157 -8.70 -34.90 -13.42
C LEU A 157 -8.88 -36.36 -12.98
N SER A 158 -7.99 -37.23 -13.47
CA SER A 158 -7.89 -38.61 -13.01
C SER A 158 -7.58 -38.66 -11.50
N GLN A 159 -7.95 -39.75 -10.83
CA GLN A 159 -7.61 -39.90 -9.41
C GLN A 159 -6.10 -39.87 -9.16
N GLU A 160 -5.30 -40.40 -10.09
CA GLU A 160 -3.84 -40.35 -9.98
C GLU A 160 -3.32 -38.92 -10.07
N SER A 161 -3.78 -38.15 -11.06
CA SER A 161 -3.40 -36.74 -11.23
C SER A 161 -3.81 -35.88 -10.04
N ARG A 162 -4.99 -36.12 -9.46
CA ARG A 162 -5.41 -35.42 -8.23
C ARG A 162 -4.52 -35.75 -7.04
N ARG A 163 -4.23 -37.04 -6.81
CA ARG A 163 -3.31 -37.45 -5.73
C ARG A 163 -1.92 -36.86 -5.91
N ARG A 164 -1.41 -36.84 -7.15
CA ARG A 164 -0.15 -36.19 -7.47
C ARG A 164 -0.19 -34.71 -7.13
N LEU A 165 -1.20 -33.99 -7.62
CA LEU A 165 -1.37 -32.56 -7.34
C LEU A 165 -1.46 -32.30 -5.83
N HIS A 166 -2.28 -33.06 -5.10
CA HIS A 166 -2.45 -32.90 -3.65
C HIS A 166 -1.14 -33.09 -2.89
N ASN A 167 -0.32 -34.06 -3.29
CA ASN A 167 0.92 -34.43 -2.62
C ASN A 167 2.15 -33.64 -3.11
N THR A 168 2.01 -32.76 -4.10
CA THR A 168 3.09 -31.87 -4.53
C THR A 168 3.35 -30.85 -3.44
N PHE A 169 4.62 -30.69 -3.06
CA PHE A 169 5.05 -29.67 -2.10
C PHE A 169 5.47 -28.39 -2.80
N ILE A 170 5.11 -27.24 -2.22
CA ILE A 170 5.68 -25.94 -2.58
C ILE A 170 6.55 -25.48 -1.42
N GLN A 171 7.81 -25.14 -1.73
CA GLN A 171 8.74 -24.60 -0.76
C GLN A 171 8.24 -23.26 -0.22
N THR A 172 8.20 -23.12 1.10
CA THR A 172 7.85 -21.87 1.77
C THR A 172 8.98 -21.40 2.69
N THR A 173 9.26 -20.11 2.63
CA THR A 173 10.07 -19.44 3.64
C THR A 173 9.12 -18.70 4.58
N VAL A 174 9.14 -19.06 5.85
CA VAL A 174 8.36 -18.38 6.89
C VAL A 174 9.30 -17.46 7.66
N ILE A 175 8.93 -16.18 7.73
CA ILE A 175 9.60 -15.16 8.51
C ILE A 175 8.83 -14.95 9.80
N GLU A 176 9.53 -15.01 10.94
CA GLU A 176 8.98 -14.79 12.26
C GLU A 176 9.50 -13.44 12.80
N PRO A 177 8.72 -12.36 12.66
CA PRO A 177 9.10 -11.06 13.19
C PRO A 177 9.04 -11.08 14.72
N LYS A 178 10.12 -10.64 15.37
CA LYS A 178 10.16 -10.45 16.82
C LYS A 178 9.82 -9.01 17.19
N GLY A 179 8.59 -8.80 17.66
CA GLY A 179 8.09 -7.48 18.04
C GLY A 179 8.22 -6.47 16.89
N ASP A 180 8.26 -5.19 17.24
CA ASP A 180 8.32 -4.12 16.25
C ASP A 180 9.63 -4.04 15.46
N PRO A 181 10.83 -4.31 16.02
CA PRO A 181 12.07 -4.36 15.24
C PRO A 181 12.03 -5.46 14.17
N GLY A 182 11.37 -6.58 14.47
CA GLY A 182 11.13 -7.65 13.51
C GLY A 182 10.23 -7.20 12.36
N ARG A 183 9.15 -6.47 12.65
CA ARG A 183 8.25 -5.93 11.61
C ARG A 183 8.95 -4.96 10.67
N ASP A 184 9.79 -4.06 11.19
CA ASP A 184 10.58 -3.15 10.35
C ASP A 184 11.55 -3.92 9.45
N SER A 185 12.15 -4.96 10.01
CA SER A 185 13.05 -5.82 9.25
C SER A 185 12.32 -6.57 8.13
N VAL A 186 11.05 -6.97 8.34
CA VAL A 186 10.21 -7.55 7.29
C VAL A 186 9.96 -6.53 6.17
N TYR A 187 9.63 -5.28 6.54
CA TYR A 187 9.45 -4.19 5.57
C TYR A 187 10.74 -3.96 4.74
N LYS A 188 11.90 -3.95 5.38
CA LYS A 188 13.22 -3.80 4.70
C LYS A 188 13.57 -5.00 3.82
N LEU A 189 13.34 -6.22 4.32
CA LEU A 189 13.56 -7.46 3.57
C LEU A 189 12.71 -7.48 2.30
N PHE A 190 11.49 -6.94 2.38
CA PHE A 190 10.63 -6.82 1.22
C PHE A 190 11.29 -5.96 0.13
N GLY A 191 11.75 -4.74 0.42
CA GLY A 191 12.43 -3.91 -0.59
C GLY A 191 13.54 -4.64 -1.38
N ARG A 192 14.26 -5.57 -0.72
CA ARG A 192 15.32 -6.37 -1.34
C ARG A 192 14.85 -7.61 -2.11
N LEU A 193 13.77 -8.26 -1.68
CA LEU A 193 13.24 -9.46 -2.36
C LEU A 193 12.55 -9.14 -3.70
N ASN A 194 12.22 -7.87 -3.94
CA ASN A 194 11.31 -7.44 -4.99
C ASN A 194 11.95 -7.10 -6.35
N SER A 195 13.12 -7.63 -6.67
CA SER A 195 13.81 -7.33 -7.94
C SER A 195 13.29 -8.09 -9.17
N GLY A 196 12.21 -8.88 -9.07
CA GLY A 196 11.84 -9.85 -10.12
C GLY A 196 10.34 -10.13 -10.36
N GLY A 197 9.40 -9.30 -9.87
CA GLY A 197 7.95 -9.54 -10.02
C GLY A 197 7.08 -8.28 -9.84
N VAL A 198 5.74 -8.45 -9.77
CA VAL A 198 4.83 -7.34 -9.40
C VAL A 198 4.93 -7.11 -7.91
N SER A 199 5.80 -6.18 -7.53
CA SER A 199 6.12 -5.83 -6.15
C SER A 199 4.97 -5.11 -5.48
N LEU A 200 4.70 -5.37 -4.21
CA LEU A 200 3.82 -4.55 -3.35
C LEU A 200 4.45 -3.16 -3.11
N THR A 201 3.63 -2.14 -2.90
CA THR A 201 4.09 -0.81 -2.49
C THR A 201 4.41 -0.80 -1.01
N ALA A 202 5.17 0.21 -0.58
CA ALA A 202 5.38 0.53 0.82
C ALA A 202 4.08 0.51 1.64
N GLN A 203 3.02 1.12 1.11
CA GLN A 203 1.73 1.21 1.80
C GLN A 203 1.01 -0.14 1.88
N GLU A 204 1.06 -0.96 0.83
CA GLU A 204 0.49 -2.31 0.84
C GLU A 204 1.15 -3.19 1.91
N ILE A 205 2.46 -3.07 2.10
CA ILE A 205 3.17 -3.76 3.19
C ILE A 205 2.71 -3.25 4.55
N ARG A 206 2.56 -1.93 4.72
CA ARG A 206 2.09 -1.35 5.99
C ARG A 206 0.71 -1.84 6.38
N VAL A 207 -0.23 -1.84 5.43
CA VAL A 207 -1.58 -2.35 5.65
C VAL A 207 -1.55 -3.83 6.02
N ALA A 208 -0.61 -4.62 5.50
CA ALA A 208 -0.44 -6.01 5.88
C ALA A 208 0.19 -6.21 7.27
N LEU A 209 1.23 -5.46 7.63
CA LEU A 209 2.00 -5.63 8.88
C LEU A 209 1.39 -4.93 10.10
N TYR A 210 0.68 -3.83 9.89
CA TYR A 210 0.11 -2.98 10.94
C TYR A 210 -1.43 -3.05 10.98
N ARG A 211 -2.00 -4.20 10.58
CA ARG A 211 -3.45 -4.43 10.62
C ARG A 211 -4.02 -4.08 11.99
N GLY A 212 -5.17 -3.42 11.98
CA GLY A 212 -5.90 -3.06 13.19
C GLY A 212 -6.60 -1.70 13.08
N PRO A 213 -7.09 -1.19 14.22
CA PRO A 213 -7.97 -0.02 14.29
C PRO A 213 -7.46 1.21 13.52
N VAL A 214 -6.17 1.52 13.57
CA VAL A 214 -5.62 2.70 12.88
C VAL A 214 -5.66 2.57 11.36
N VAL A 215 -5.35 1.39 10.82
CA VAL A 215 -5.41 1.13 9.37
C VAL A 215 -6.85 1.10 8.90
N ASP A 216 -7.75 0.51 9.69
CA ASP A 216 -9.19 0.52 9.42
C ASP A 216 -9.74 1.94 9.41
N TRP A 217 -9.31 2.78 10.36
CA TRP A 217 -9.71 4.19 10.40
C TRP A 217 -9.21 5.00 9.20
N ILE A 218 -7.96 4.81 8.78
CA ILE A 218 -7.43 5.45 7.55
C ILE A 218 -8.25 5.04 6.32
N ARG A 219 -8.67 3.78 6.24
CA ARG A 219 -9.59 3.30 5.19
C ARG A 219 -10.94 4.00 5.28
N ASP A 220 -11.52 4.12 6.47
CA ASP A 220 -12.82 4.82 6.66
C ASP A 220 -12.76 6.27 6.16
N LEU A 221 -11.66 6.98 6.46
CA LEU A 221 -11.43 8.36 6.00
C LEU A 221 -11.33 8.45 4.46
N ASN A 222 -10.86 7.40 3.81
CA ASN A 222 -10.76 7.35 2.35
C ASN A 222 -12.12 7.42 1.64
N HIS A 223 -13.20 7.09 2.35
CA HIS A 223 -14.57 7.20 1.82
C HIS A 223 -15.17 8.62 1.97
N ASP A 224 -14.45 9.59 2.55
CA ASP A 224 -14.94 10.98 2.62
C ASP A 224 -15.16 11.56 1.21
N VAL A 225 -16.37 12.09 0.98
CA VAL A 225 -16.78 12.58 -0.34
C VAL A 225 -15.92 13.73 -0.85
N ASN A 226 -15.41 14.59 0.04
CA ASN A 226 -14.53 15.70 -0.34
C ASN A 226 -13.12 15.21 -0.60
N TRP A 227 -12.62 14.24 0.18
CA TRP A 227 -11.36 13.56 -0.14
C TRP A 227 -11.40 12.89 -1.52
N ARG A 228 -12.48 12.17 -1.85
CA ARG A 228 -12.69 11.59 -3.20
C ARG A 228 -12.78 12.65 -4.30
N ARG A 229 -13.31 13.83 -4.02
CA ARG A 229 -13.28 14.96 -4.98
C ARG A 229 -11.89 15.54 -5.18
N LEU A 230 -11.07 15.58 -4.13
CA LEU A 230 -9.71 16.12 -4.19
C LEU A 230 -8.74 15.14 -4.85
N PHE A 231 -8.80 13.86 -4.44
CA PHE A 231 -7.92 12.80 -4.93
C PHE A 231 -8.40 12.28 -6.30
N GLY A 232 -9.64 11.79 -6.38
CA GLY A 232 -10.18 11.08 -7.53
C GLY A 232 -10.76 9.73 -7.15
N SER A 233 -10.74 8.78 -8.11
CA SER A 233 -11.11 7.39 -7.85
C SER A 233 -10.15 6.72 -6.86
N PRO A 234 -10.60 5.70 -6.10
CA PRO A 234 -9.70 4.90 -5.27
C PRO A 234 -8.48 4.40 -6.04
N HIS A 235 -7.30 4.54 -5.43
CA HIS A 235 -6.04 4.18 -6.07
C HIS A 235 -5.78 2.68 -5.90
N ALA A 236 -5.51 1.96 -6.99
CA ALA A 236 -5.37 0.49 -6.95
C ALA A 236 -4.26 -0.01 -6.00
N ARG A 237 -3.24 0.84 -5.78
CA ARG A 237 -2.06 0.57 -4.94
C ARG A 237 -2.05 1.32 -3.60
N LEU A 238 -3.22 1.78 -3.16
CA LEU A 238 -3.45 2.45 -1.88
C LEU A 238 -2.71 3.78 -1.68
N LYS A 239 -2.34 4.47 -2.75
CA LYS A 239 -1.62 5.75 -2.64
C LYS A 239 -2.48 6.82 -1.96
N ASP A 240 -3.79 6.79 -2.18
CA ASP A 240 -4.75 7.62 -1.46
C ASP A 240 -4.75 7.36 0.05
N HIS A 241 -4.72 6.09 0.49
CA HIS A 241 -4.61 5.76 1.91
C HIS A 241 -3.27 6.24 2.50
N GLU A 242 -2.18 6.12 1.74
CA GLU A 242 -0.87 6.60 2.16
C GLU A 242 -0.86 8.12 2.38
N LEU A 243 -1.46 8.89 1.47
CA LEU A 243 -1.53 10.35 1.61
C LEU A 243 -2.38 10.77 2.82
N ILE A 244 -3.44 10.03 3.16
CA ILE A 244 -4.18 10.24 4.43
C ILE A 244 -3.28 9.97 5.63
N LEU A 245 -2.57 8.83 5.63
CA LEU A 245 -1.64 8.46 6.70
C LEU A 245 -0.54 9.53 6.88
N ARG A 246 0.05 10.02 5.80
CA ARG A 246 1.05 11.09 5.83
C ARG A 246 0.48 12.38 6.38
N SER A 247 -0.72 12.78 5.95
CA SER A 247 -1.39 13.98 6.46
C SER A 247 -1.63 13.92 7.97
N MET A 248 -2.06 12.76 8.48
CA MET A 248 -2.26 12.52 9.92
C MET A 248 -0.94 12.56 10.70
N ALA A 249 0.09 11.88 10.21
CA ALA A 249 1.39 11.84 10.86
C ALA A 249 2.09 13.21 10.86
N LEU A 250 2.02 13.94 9.74
CA LEU A 250 2.62 15.27 9.63
C LEU A 250 1.83 16.36 10.37
N CYS A 251 0.55 16.15 10.63
CA CYS A 251 -0.21 17.00 11.56
C CYS A 251 0.41 17.00 12.97
N ASN A 252 0.89 15.84 13.45
CA ASN A 252 1.61 15.75 14.72
C ASN A 252 2.95 16.48 14.66
N VAL A 253 3.62 16.50 13.50
CA VAL A 253 4.85 17.28 13.30
C VAL A 253 4.55 18.76 13.48
N ILE A 254 3.51 19.29 12.82
CA ILE A 254 3.11 20.70 12.98
C ILE A 254 2.80 21.00 14.45
N SER A 255 1.99 20.17 15.11
CA SER A 255 1.65 20.36 16.52
C SER A 255 2.87 20.40 17.45
N ALA A 256 3.99 19.78 17.07
CA ALA A 256 5.21 19.76 17.86
C ALA A 256 6.16 20.93 17.60
N VAL A 257 6.02 21.65 16.47
CA VAL A 257 6.99 22.68 16.03
C VAL A 257 6.37 24.06 15.78
N VAL A 258 5.04 24.17 15.70
CA VAL A 258 4.35 25.41 15.31
C VAL A 258 4.64 26.60 16.23
N ASP A 259 4.85 26.35 17.52
CA ASP A 259 5.17 27.40 18.49
C ASP A 259 6.57 28.01 18.27
N ASP A 260 7.52 27.24 17.71
CA ASP A 260 8.86 27.73 17.34
C ASP A 260 9.45 26.95 16.16
N TRP A 261 9.13 27.43 14.95
CA TRP A 261 9.70 26.90 13.72
C TRP A 261 11.22 27.08 13.60
N GLN A 262 11.90 27.81 14.49
CA GLN A 262 13.37 28.01 14.44
C GLN A 262 14.13 27.01 15.32
N GLU A 263 13.47 26.35 16.27
CA GLU A 263 14.09 25.41 17.20
C GLU A 263 14.40 24.05 16.51
N ARG A 264 15.64 23.90 16.04
CA ARG A 264 16.10 22.69 15.32
C ARG A 264 15.95 21.40 16.11
N ASP A 265 16.03 21.45 17.43
CA ASP A 265 15.86 20.26 18.27
C ASP A 265 14.42 19.73 18.23
N LEU A 266 13.42 20.61 18.09
CA LEU A 266 12.03 20.21 17.87
C LEU A 266 11.87 19.49 16.53
N TRP A 267 12.55 19.96 15.48
CA TRP A 267 12.47 19.34 14.16
C TRP A 267 12.96 17.89 14.17
N VAL A 268 14.07 17.64 14.87
CA VAL A 268 14.68 16.30 14.98
C VAL A 268 13.78 15.34 15.74
N ARG A 269 13.09 15.83 16.78
CA ARG A 269 12.15 15.02 17.57
C ARG A 269 10.83 14.79 16.85
N ALA A 270 10.33 15.80 16.15
CA ALA A 270 9.05 15.75 15.45
C ALA A 270 9.12 14.88 14.19
N TYR A 271 10.21 14.97 13.41
CA TYR A 271 10.38 14.20 12.18
C TYR A 271 11.80 13.66 12.02
N ARG A 272 11.89 12.34 11.85
CA ARG A 272 13.12 11.61 11.54
C ARG A 272 12.94 10.89 10.19
N PRO A 273 13.67 11.29 9.14
CA PRO A 273 13.65 10.57 7.87
C PRO A 273 14.29 9.16 8.02
N PRO A 274 14.00 8.23 7.10
CA PRO A 274 13.17 8.40 5.89
C PRO A 274 11.65 8.46 6.18
N MET A 275 10.87 8.91 5.19
CA MET A 275 9.40 9.03 5.32
C MET A 275 8.80 7.66 5.64
N SER A 276 9.30 6.59 5.02
CA SER A 276 8.78 5.24 5.29
C SER A 276 8.89 4.78 6.73
N GLU A 277 10.04 5.01 7.38
CA GLU A 277 10.26 4.67 8.80
C GLU A 277 9.43 5.56 9.73
N PHE A 278 9.26 6.84 9.36
CA PHE A 278 8.40 7.77 10.08
C PHE A 278 6.94 7.29 10.11
N LEU A 279 6.38 6.89 8.96
CA LEU A 279 5.00 6.37 8.89
C LEU A 279 4.84 5.02 9.61
N ASN A 280 5.85 4.15 9.54
CA ASN A 280 5.85 2.89 10.29
C ASN A 280 5.80 3.16 11.80
N SER A 281 6.56 4.15 12.27
CA SER A 281 6.57 4.55 13.69
C SER A 281 5.22 5.09 14.14
N TYR A 282 4.58 5.94 13.31
CA TYR A 282 3.23 6.44 13.58
C TYR A 282 2.21 5.30 13.74
N LEU A 283 2.21 4.32 12.81
CA LEU A 283 1.28 3.19 12.88
C LEU A 283 1.48 2.31 14.13
N LYS A 284 2.73 2.16 14.60
CA LYS A 284 3.02 1.44 15.85
C LYS A 284 2.49 2.17 17.06
N GLU A 285 2.82 3.45 17.17
CA GLU A 285 2.43 4.29 18.30
C GLU A 285 0.91 4.36 18.43
N HIS A 286 0.20 4.38 17.29
CA HIS A 286 -1.25 4.54 17.23
C HIS A 286 -2.01 3.25 16.93
N LYS A 287 -1.39 2.06 17.03
CA LYS A 287 -1.97 0.75 16.64
C LYS A 287 -3.40 0.54 17.15
N SER A 288 -3.69 0.98 18.37
CA SER A 288 -4.98 0.82 19.06
C SER A 288 -5.89 2.05 19.04
N LEU A 289 -5.44 3.18 18.47
CA LEU A 289 -6.09 4.49 18.54
C LEU A 289 -6.33 5.04 19.97
N SER A 290 -5.71 4.45 21.00
CA SER A 290 -5.92 4.86 22.40
C SER A 290 -5.36 6.25 22.75
N ASN A 291 -4.41 6.74 21.96
CA ASN A 291 -3.77 8.05 22.10
C ASN A 291 -4.18 9.05 21.01
N ILE A 292 -5.24 8.76 20.24
CA ILE A 292 -5.84 9.68 19.27
C ILE A 292 -7.31 9.88 19.60
N ASP A 293 -7.76 11.12 19.63
CA ASP A 293 -9.19 11.43 19.60
C ASP A 293 -9.73 11.20 18.17
N ARG A 294 -10.15 9.95 17.91
CA ARG A 294 -10.59 9.50 16.58
C ARG A 294 -11.71 10.37 16.03
N ASP A 295 -12.71 10.70 16.84
CA ASP A 295 -13.89 11.43 16.40
C ASP A 295 -13.53 12.87 16.05
N LYS A 296 -12.73 13.52 16.90
CA LYS A 296 -12.22 14.86 16.63
C LYS A 296 -11.38 14.91 15.36
N MET A 297 -10.46 13.97 15.19
CA MET A 297 -9.59 13.93 14.00
C MET A 297 -10.35 13.57 12.72
N THR A 298 -11.37 12.73 12.81
CA THR A 298 -12.28 12.42 11.68
C THR A 298 -13.05 13.67 11.24
N ALA A 299 -13.61 14.41 12.20
CA ALA A 299 -14.29 15.67 11.92
C ALA A 299 -13.33 16.71 11.32
N ALA A 300 -12.13 16.83 11.90
CA ALA A 300 -11.08 17.73 11.41
C ALA A 300 -10.69 17.42 9.95
N PHE A 301 -10.49 16.14 9.62
CA PHE A 301 -10.19 15.69 8.26
C PHE A 301 -11.31 16.06 7.27
N SER A 302 -12.57 15.72 7.60
CA SER A 302 -13.70 16.00 6.71
C SER A 302 -13.89 17.49 6.46
N VAL A 303 -13.73 18.32 7.50
CA VAL A 303 -13.83 19.78 7.37
C VAL A 303 -12.67 20.36 6.57
N ALA A 304 -11.44 19.89 6.78
CA ALA A 304 -10.27 20.31 5.99
C ALA A 304 -10.44 19.97 4.50
N CYS A 305 -10.89 18.75 4.18
CA CYS A 305 -11.18 18.36 2.80
C CYS A 305 -12.28 19.23 2.18
N ARG A 306 -13.38 19.49 2.90
CA ARG A 306 -14.46 20.36 2.43
C ARG A 306 -13.94 21.78 2.13
N LEU A 307 -13.17 22.37 3.03
CA LEU A 307 -12.62 23.71 2.87
C LEU A 307 -11.71 23.80 1.64
N LEU A 308 -10.88 22.78 1.39
CA LEU A 308 -10.05 22.72 0.18
C LEU A 308 -10.86 22.62 -1.10
N VAL A 309 -11.90 21.79 -1.13
CA VAL A 309 -12.81 21.70 -2.27
C VAL A 309 -13.47 23.06 -2.53
N GLU A 310 -13.91 23.75 -1.49
CA GLU A 310 -14.54 25.06 -1.61
C GLU A 310 -13.56 26.14 -2.10
N ALA A 311 -12.31 26.12 -1.66
CA ALA A 311 -11.29 27.12 -1.96
C ALA A 311 -10.63 26.91 -3.33
N GLY A 312 -10.21 25.67 -3.64
CA GLY A 312 -9.40 25.32 -4.81
C GLY A 312 -9.99 24.25 -5.72
N GLY A 313 -11.16 23.70 -5.40
CA GLY A 313 -11.80 22.63 -6.17
C GLY A 313 -10.95 21.37 -6.25
N THR A 314 -11.09 20.62 -7.36
CA THR A 314 -10.29 19.42 -7.66
C THR A 314 -8.81 19.72 -7.91
N SER A 315 -8.45 21.00 -8.04
CA SER A 315 -7.06 21.43 -8.23
C SER A 315 -6.34 21.70 -6.91
N ALA A 316 -7.02 21.72 -5.76
CA ALA A 316 -6.45 22.18 -4.51
C ALA A 316 -5.19 21.39 -4.08
N LEU A 317 -5.19 20.07 -4.31
CA LEU A 317 -4.06 19.18 -4.01
C LEU A 317 -3.08 19.00 -5.18
N ARG A 318 -3.33 19.64 -6.32
CA ARG A 318 -2.47 19.56 -7.51
C ARG A 318 -1.42 20.67 -7.47
N TYR A 319 -0.17 20.29 -7.70
CA TYR A 319 0.94 21.22 -7.87
C TYR A 319 1.37 21.17 -9.35
N GLN A 320 1.32 22.32 -10.02
CA GLN A 320 1.62 22.43 -11.47
C GLN A 320 0.80 21.47 -12.36
N GLY A 321 -0.42 21.11 -11.93
CA GLY A 321 -1.36 20.29 -12.71
C GLY A 321 -1.45 18.82 -12.29
N THR A 322 -0.44 18.31 -11.58
CA THR A 322 -0.39 16.91 -11.14
C THR A 322 -0.59 16.80 -9.64
N LEU A 323 -1.17 15.70 -9.16
CA LEU A 323 -1.26 15.44 -7.72
C LEU A 323 0.17 15.22 -7.20
N ASN A 324 0.60 15.95 -6.19
CA ASN A 324 1.97 15.89 -5.67
C ASN A 324 1.93 15.57 -4.18
N ALA A 325 2.58 14.49 -3.76
CA ALA A 325 2.52 13.99 -2.39
C ALA A 325 3.04 15.02 -1.37
N ALA A 326 4.15 15.70 -1.66
CA ALA A 326 4.69 16.73 -0.77
C ALA A 326 3.79 17.98 -0.68
N HIS A 327 3.11 18.36 -1.76
CA HIS A 327 2.10 19.42 -1.72
C HIS A 327 0.89 19.01 -0.88
N VAL A 328 0.43 17.76 -1.01
CA VAL A 328 -0.64 17.19 -0.18
C VAL A 328 -0.24 17.20 1.28
N ASP A 329 0.96 16.68 1.61
CA ASP A 329 1.54 16.69 2.95
C ASP A 329 1.42 18.08 3.59
N ALA A 330 1.88 19.11 2.90
CA ALA A 330 1.87 20.48 3.40
C ALA A 330 0.45 21.03 3.60
N VAL A 331 -0.40 20.92 2.58
CA VAL A 331 -1.72 21.54 2.58
C VAL A 331 -2.68 20.82 3.52
N MET A 332 -2.74 19.48 3.46
CA MET A 332 -3.64 18.69 4.29
C MET A 332 -3.21 18.70 5.74
N ALA A 333 -1.92 18.54 6.06
CA ALA A 333 -1.48 18.54 7.46
C ALA A 333 -1.73 19.89 8.15
N SER A 334 -1.46 21.01 7.48
CA SER A 334 -1.71 22.35 8.05
C SER A 334 -3.20 22.58 8.33
N LEU A 335 -4.08 22.26 7.37
CA LEU A 335 -5.52 22.43 7.58
C LEU A 335 -6.11 21.42 8.58
N LEU A 336 -5.57 20.20 8.63
CA LEU A 336 -5.95 19.22 9.64
C LEU A 336 -5.56 19.71 11.05
N TYR A 337 -4.36 20.26 11.21
CA TYR A 337 -3.92 20.88 12.46
C TYR A 337 -4.84 22.05 12.85
N ALA A 338 -5.09 23.00 11.95
CA ALA A 338 -5.98 24.12 12.20
C ALA A 338 -7.40 23.68 12.57
N ALA A 339 -7.95 22.66 11.90
CA ALA A 339 -9.25 22.09 12.20
C ALA A 339 -9.27 21.42 13.59
N SER A 340 -8.21 20.69 13.95
CA SER A 340 -8.06 20.07 15.27
C SER A 340 -7.98 21.10 16.41
N MET A 341 -7.54 22.32 16.09
CA MET A 341 -7.46 23.44 17.03
C MET A 341 -8.69 24.36 16.97
N GLU A 342 -9.70 24.03 16.15
CA GLU A 342 -10.90 24.86 15.90
C GLU A 342 -10.56 26.28 15.39
N LYS A 343 -9.41 26.43 14.71
CA LYS A 343 -8.88 27.69 14.18
C LYS A 343 -8.74 27.65 12.66
N LEU A 344 -9.80 27.20 11.98
CA LEU A 344 -9.77 27.10 10.53
C LEU A 344 -9.70 28.48 9.85
N PRO A 345 -8.83 28.64 8.84
CA PRO A 345 -8.83 29.84 8.01
C PRO A 345 -10.10 29.96 7.17
N THR A 346 -10.38 31.16 6.67
CA THR A 346 -11.47 31.37 5.71
C THR A 346 -11.15 30.72 4.38
N LYS A 347 -12.20 30.41 3.60
CA LYS A 347 -12.08 29.90 2.23
C LYS A 347 -11.20 30.81 1.36
N GLU A 348 -11.39 32.12 1.47
CA GLU A 348 -10.62 33.12 0.74
C GLU A 348 -9.14 33.04 1.11
N ARG A 349 -8.85 32.91 2.41
CA ARG A 349 -7.46 32.79 2.89
C ARG A 349 -6.79 31.52 2.39
N VAL A 350 -7.49 30.38 2.41
CA VAL A 350 -6.98 29.12 1.84
C VAL A 350 -6.71 29.26 0.35
N LYS A 351 -7.64 29.87 -0.41
CA LYS A 351 -7.46 30.09 -1.84
C LYS A 351 -6.24 30.95 -2.16
N ASP A 352 -6.07 32.05 -1.43
CA ASP A 352 -4.93 32.95 -1.60
C ASP A 352 -3.62 32.28 -1.17
N GLY A 353 -3.64 31.52 -0.06
CA GLY A 353 -2.51 30.73 0.40
C GLY A 353 -2.05 29.69 -0.63
N LEU A 354 -2.98 28.94 -1.22
CA LEU A 354 -2.67 27.97 -2.29
C LEU A 354 -1.99 28.64 -3.49
N ASN A 355 -2.47 29.82 -3.90
CA ASN A 355 -1.86 30.57 -5.00
C ASN A 355 -0.46 31.07 -4.63
N SER A 356 -0.28 31.55 -3.39
CA SER A 356 1.01 32.01 -2.87
C SER A 356 2.04 30.87 -2.84
N LEU A 357 1.66 29.69 -2.33
CA LEU A 357 2.53 28.52 -2.28
C LEU A 357 3.01 28.11 -3.69
N ARG A 358 2.08 28.08 -4.66
CA ARG A 358 2.41 27.73 -6.06
C ARG A 358 3.32 28.74 -6.75
N GLY A 359 3.36 29.98 -6.26
CA GLY A 359 4.27 31.03 -6.73
C GLY A 359 5.58 31.14 -5.96
N SER A 360 5.78 30.37 -4.89
CA SER A 360 6.96 30.45 -4.01
C SER A 360 8.09 29.56 -4.54
N ASP A 361 9.23 30.18 -4.88
CA ASP A 361 10.45 29.45 -5.25
C ASP A 361 10.97 28.56 -4.10
N PRO A 362 11.05 29.03 -2.83
CA PRO A 362 11.37 28.17 -1.69
C PRO A 362 10.42 26.98 -1.55
N TYR A 363 9.12 27.20 -1.70
CA TYR A 363 8.12 26.13 -1.59
C TYR A 363 8.33 25.08 -2.66
N ARG A 364 8.59 25.51 -3.91
CA ARG A 364 8.87 24.62 -5.03
C ARG A 364 10.00 23.67 -4.71
N GLU A 365 11.10 24.15 -4.13
CA GLU A 365 12.22 23.30 -3.73
C GLU A 365 11.78 22.24 -2.72
N ASN A 366 11.04 22.65 -1.69
CA ASN A 366 10.56 21.77 -0.61
C ASN A 366 9.57 20.68 -1.05
N VAL A 367 8.91 20.84 -2.21
CA VAL A 367 7.91 19.88 -2.74
C VAL A 367 8.32 19.14 -4.02
N THR A 368 9.51 19.41 -4.57
CA THR A 368 9.97 18.78 -5.82
C THR A 368 11.34 18.10 -5.75
N ARG A 369 12.10 18.29 -4.66
CA ARG A 369 13.43 17.68 -4.52
C ARG A 369 13.62 17.13 -3.12
N SER A 370 14.22 15.94 -3.02
CA SER A 370 14.64 15.36 -1.74
C SER A 370 13.54 15.46 -0.68
N THR A 371 12.31 15.16 -1.07
CA THR A 371 11.11 15.57 -0.33
C THR A 371 10.91 14.75 0.95
N SER A 372 11.73 13.71 1.16
CA SER A 372 11.80 12.96 2.41
C SER A 372 12.71 13.63 3.45
N HIS A 373 13.63 14.51 3.03
CA HIS A 373 14.57 15.16 3.94
C HIS A 373 13.86 16.10 4.91
N ARG A 374 14.32 16.09 6.17
CA ARG A 374 13.72 16.86 7.27
C ARG A 374 13.55 18.33 6.91
N GLU A 375 14.56 18.95 6.32
CA GLU A 375 14.58 20.36 5.97
C GLU A 375 13.46 20.72 4.98
N ASN A 376 13.21 19.84 4.01
CA ASN A 376 12.15 20.03 3.01
C ASN A 376 10.77 19.74 3.59
N VAL A 377 10.65 18.73 4.46
CA VAL A 377 9.41 18.40 5.19
C VAL A 377 9.00 19.55 6.10
N ILE A 378 9.91 20.01 6.96
CA ILE A 378 9.62 21.13 7.87
C ILE A 378 9.42 22.42 7.08
N GLY A 379 10.21 22.66 6.03
CA GLY A 379 10.09 23.82 5.15
C GLY A 379 8.71 23.94 4.51
N ARG A 380 8.20 22.88 3.88
CA ARG A 380 6.87 22.90 3.23
C ARG A 380 5.73 23.04 4.24
N LEU A 381 5.82 22.41 5.41
CA LEU A 381 4.81 22.52 6.45
C LEU A 381 4.76 23.94 7.01
N ARG A 382 5.92 24.55 7.27
CA ARG A 382 6.02 25.94 7.73
C ARG A 382 5.42 26.91 6.72
N GLU A 383 5.81 26.78 5.45
CA GLU A 383 5.32 27.67 4.40
C GLU A 383 3.80 27.56 4.22
N ALA A 384 3.23 26.35 4.29
CA ALA A 384 1.78 26.18 4.21
C ALA A 384 1.04 26.74 5.43
N THR A 385 1.57 26.53 6.64
CA THR A 385 0.97 27.03 7.88
C THR A 385 0.96 28.57 7.89
N ALA A 386 2.06 29.20 7.46
CA ALA A 386 2.15 30.65 7.27
C ALA A 386 1.24 31.17 6.14
N ALA A 387 1.16 30.46 5.01
CA ALA A 387 0.31 30.85 3.88
C ALA A 387 -1.19 30.81 4.21
N PHE A 388 -1.58 30.09 5.25
CA PHE A 388 -2.95 29.97 5.72
C PHE A 388 -3.24 30.76 7.01
N ASP A 389 -2.26 31.50 7.56
CA ASP A 389 -2.34 32.20 8.86
C ASP A 389 -2.73 31.27 10.03
N ILE A 390 -2.08 30.10 10.11
CA ILE A 390 -2.32 29.10 11.16
C ILE A 390 -1.29 29.22 12.31
N ASP A 391 -0.25 30.03 12.12
CA ASP A 391 0.83 30.31 13.08
C ASP A 391 0.39 31.17 14.29
#